data_AF-A0A4P0Y406-F1
#
_entry.id   AF-A0A4P0Y406-F1
#
_cell.length_a   1.000
_cell.length_b   1.000
_cell.length_c   1.000
_cell.angle_alpha   90.00
_cell.angle_beta   90.00
_cell.angle_gamma   90.00
#
_symmetry.space_group_name_H-M   'P 1'
#
loop_
_entity.id
_entity.type
_entity.pdbx_description
1 polymer ?
#
loop_
_entity_poly.entity_id
_entity_poly.type
_entity_poly.pdbx_seq_one_letter_code
_entity_poly.pdbx_strand_id
1 'polypeptide(L)'
;MAGPTVRRVCAAAAEDHPAGAKCSMPNISSSSPRLQVTTSMHRRAGSQREWVQAVTDGGLYAVSEMREWQEECGHGVVQRPGCRLANHP
;
A
#
# COMPACT_ATOMS: atom_id res chain seq x y z
N MET A 1 -12.64 25.36 -0.17
CA MET A 1 -11.68 24.70 0.74
C MET A 1 -11.79 23.19 0.56
N ALA A 2 -10.98 22.59 -0.31
CA ALA A 2 -10.93 21.14 -0.49
C ALA A 2 -10.20 20.53 0.72
N GLY A 3 -10.91 19.75 1.53
CA GLY A 3 -10.36 19.15 2.75
C GLY A 3 -9.25 18.11 2.48
N PRO A 4 -8.47 17.74 3.52
CA PRO A 4 -7.36 16.82 3.39
C PRO A 4 -7.83 15.45 2.89
N THR A 5 -7.18 14.95 1.84
CA THR A 5 -7.51 13.67 1.19
C THR A 5 -6.50 12.63 1.63
N VAL A 6 -6.96 11.56 2.28
CA VAL A 6 -6.17 10.34 2.43
C VAL A 6 -6.45 9.44 1.25
N ARG A 7 -5.40 8.93 0.57
CA ARG A 7 -5.51 8.01 -0.57
C ARG A 7 -4.74 6.71 -0.22
N ARG A 8 -5.50 5.62 -0.04
CA ARG A 8 -5.09 4.22 0.26
C ARG A 8 -5.10 3.45 -1.04
N VAL A 9 -3.98 2.82 -1.42
CA VAL A 9 -3.98 1.78 -2.46
C VAL A 9 -3.28 0.54 -1.93
N CYS A 10 -4.04 -0.49 -1.55
CA CYS A 10 -3.51 -1.83 -1.28
C CYS A 10 -3.59 -2.66 -2.56
N ALA A 11 -2.53 -3.38 -2.92
CA ALA A 11 -2.51 -4.40 -3.96
C ALA A 11 -1.95 -5.70 -3.39
N ALA A 12 -2.78 -6.71 -3.14
CA ALA A 12 -2.34 -8.02 -2.66
C ALA A 12 -2.33 -9.01 -3.82
N ALA A 13 -1.18 -9.60 -4.14
CA ALA A 13 -1.14 -10.78 -5.00
C ALA A 13 -1.85 -11.92 -4.25
N ALA A 14 -2.93 -12.42 -4.84
CA ALA A 14 -3.77 -13.44 -4.23
C ALA A 14 -3.21 -14.82 -4.60
N GLU A 15 -2.35 -15.36 -3.73
CA GLU A 15 -2.29 -16.81 -3.51
C GLU A 15 -2.50 -17.04 -2.01
N ASP A 16 -3.65 -17.66 -1.69
CA ASP A 16 -4.13 -18.12 -0.39
C ASP A 16 -3.45 -17.53 0.87
N HIS A 17 -3.59 -16.22 1.11
CA HIS A 17 -3.09 -15.59 2.34
C HIS A 17 -4.27 -15.31 3.29
N PRO A 18 -4.24 -15.81 4.54
CA PRO A 18 -5.31 -15.56 5.50
C PRO A 18 -5.39 -14.06 5.79
N ALA A 19 -6.60 -13.53 5.62
CA ALA A 19 -6.95 -12.12 5.75
C ALA A 19 -6.51 -11.51 7.10
N GLY A 20 -5.84 -10.36 7.08
CA GLY A 20 -5.38 -9.75 8.34
C GLY A 20 -5.23 -8.23 8.44
N ALA A 21 -5.25 -7.44 7.36
CA ALA A 21 -5.03 -5.98 7.46
C ALA A 21 -6.11 -5.17 6.73
N LYS A 22 -7.33 -5.13 7.28
CA LYS A 22 -8.37 -4.20 6.82
C LYS A 22 -8.34 -2.94 7.69
N CYS A 23 -7.77 -1.85 7.18
CA CYS A 23 -8.01 -0.52 7.74
C CYS A 23 -9.44 -0.07 7.37
N SER A 24 -10.24 0.26 8.38
CA SER A 24 -11.65 0.68 8.27
C SER A 24 -11.79 2.02 7.54
N MET A 25 -11.83 1.98 6.22
CA MET A 25 -12.22 3.07 5.32
C MET A 25 -13.09 2.49 4.20
N PRO A 26 -14.03 3.26 3.62
CA PRO A 26 -14.83 2.78 2.49
C PRO A 26 -13.89 2.41 1.34
N ASN A 27 -13.87 1.13 0.98
CA ASN A 27 -12.92 0.60 0.02
C ASN A 27 -13.61 0.17 -1.28
N ILE A 28 -12.97 0.43 -2.41
CA ILE A 28 -13.37 -0.08 -3.72
C ILE A 28 -12.37 -1.17 -4.05
N SER A 29 -12.86 -2.39 -4.20
CA SER A 29 -12.03 -3.55 -4.49
C SER A 29 -12.23 -4.03 -5.92
N SER A 30 -11.13 -4.27 -6.63
CA SER A 30 -11.08 -4.95 -7.92
C SER A 30 -10.31 -6.25 -7.76
N SER A 31 -10.79 -7.33 -8.37
CA SER A 31 -10.17 -8.65 -8.26
C SER A 31 -9.93 -9.23 -9.65
N SER A 32 -8.72 -9.72 -9.84
CA SER A 32 -8.35 -10.69 -10.87
C SER A 32 -7.94 -11.99 -10.17
N PRO A 33 -7.82 -13.14 -10.87
CA PRO A 33 -7.60 -14.45 -10.25
C PRO A 33 -6.39 -14.51 -9.30
N ARG A 34 -5.36 -13.68 -9.51
CA ARG A 34 -4.11 -13.67 -8.75
C ARG A 34 -3.78 -12.32 -8.11
N LEU A 35 -4.69 -11.36 -8.14
CA LEU A 35 -4.43 -10.01 -7.60
C LEU A 35 -5.73 -9.36 -7.14
N GLN A 36 -5.74 -8.93 -5.89
CA GLN A 36 -6.78 -8.10 -5.31
C GLN A 36 -6.23 -6.68 -5.10
N VAL A 37 -6.92 -5.70 -5.67
CA VAL A 37 -6.59 -4.29 -5.48
C VAL A 37 -7.70 -3.65 -4.69
N THR A 38 -7.37 -3.02 -3.58
CA THR A 38 -8.27 -2.28 -2.73
C THR A 38 -7.83 -0.83 -2.67
N THR A 39 -8.66 0.07 -3.18
CA THR A 39 -8.44 1.51 -3.09
C THR A 39 -9.37 2.12 -2.03
N SER A 40 -8.91 3.10 -1.27
CA SER A 40 -9.81 3.92 -0.45
C SER A 40 -9.41 5.39 -0.49
N MET A 41 -10.40 6.26 -0.36
CA MET A 41 -10.19 7.70 -0.29
C MET A 41 -11.06 8.29 0.80
N HIS A 42 -10.46 9.00 1.74
CA HIS A 42 -11.20 9.70 2.78
C HIS A 42 -10.94 11.19 2.70
N ARG A 43 -11.97 11.96 2.29
CA ARG A 43 -11.91 13.41 2.08
C ARG A 43 -12.04 14.25 3.37
N ARG A 44 -12.26 13.59 4.52
CA ARG A 44 -12.48 14.23 5.83
C ARG A 44 -11.68 13.53 6.93
N ALA A 45 -10.50 13.00 6.59
CA ALA A 45 -9.69 12.22 7.53
C ALA A 45 -8.97 13.05 8.61
N GLY A 46 -9.04 14.38 8.54
CA GLY A 46 -8.28 15.26 9.43
C GLY A 46 -6.77 15.31 9.14
N SER A 47 -6.27 14.50 8.20
CA SER A 47 -4.87 14.44 7.77
C SER A 47 -4.77 14.20 6.26
N GLN A 48 -3.75 14.75 5.60
CA GLN A 48 -3.38 14.34 4.25
C GLN A 48 -2.37 13.20 4.38
N ARG A 49 -2.70 12.04 3.79
CA ARG A 49 -1.78 10.90 3.74
C ARG A 49 -1.94 10.12 2.45
N GLU A 50 -0.84 9.80 1.81
CA GLU A 50 -0.80 8.90 0.67
C GLU A 50 0.00 7.67 1.04
N TRP A 51 -0.49 6.49 0.71
CA TRP A 51 0.33 5.30 0.87
C TRP A 51 -0.15 4.18 -0.06
N VAL A 52 0.82 3.36 -0.45
CA VAL A 52 0.64 2.17 -1.28
C VAL A 52 1.18 0.97 -0.51
N GLN A 53 0.48 -0.15 -0.52
CA GLN A 53 0.98 -1.39 0.07
C GLN A 53 0.81 -2.52 -0.92
N ALA A 54 1.87 -3.32 -1.10
CA ALA A 54 1.81 -4.57 -1.83
C ALA A 54 2.10 -5.75 -0.91
N VAL A 55 1.30 -6.80 -1.03
CA VAL A 55 1.55 -8.09 -0.36
C VAL A 55 1.81 -9.11 -1.43
N THR A 56 2.94 -9.80 -1.36
CA THR A 56 3.34 -10.84 -2.31
C THR A 56 3.77 -12.09 -1.54
N ASP A 57 4.02 -13.19 -2.26
CA ASP A 57 4.60 -14.42 -1.71
C ASP A 57 5.98 -14.19 -1.04
N GLY A 58 6.71 -13.15 -1.45
CA GLY A 58 8.04 -12.85 -0.95
C GLY A 58 8.10 -11.83 0.19
N GLY A 59 7.01 -11.12 0.49
CA GLY A 59 7.03 -10.08 1.52
C GLY A 59 5.96 -9.00 1.40
N LEU A 60 6.08 -8.01 2.29
CA LEU A 60 5.24 -6.83 2.36
C LEU A 60 6.04 -5.59 1.96
N TYR A 61 5.52 -4.86 0.98
CA TYR A 61 6.09 -3.62 0.50
C TYR A 61 5.15 -2.48 0.82
N ALA A 62 5.67 -1.37 1.35
CA ALA A 62 4.88 -0.18 1.61
C ALA A 62 5.61 1.06 1.13
N VAL A 63 4.86 1.98 0.54
CA VAL A 63 5.32 3.32 0.20
C VAL A 63 4.44 4.31 0.93
N SER A 64 5.04 5.19 1.74
CA SER A 64 4.33 6.26 2.46
C SER A 64 4.71 7.61 1.87
N GLU A 65 3.71 8.45 1.64
CA GLU A 65 3.78 9.81 1.10
C GLU A 65 4.59 9.93 -0.20
N MET A 66 4.73 8.82 -0.94
CA MET A 66 5.64 8.67 -2.09
C MET A 66 7.11 9.02 -1.77
N ARG A 67 7.48 8.96 -0.49
CA ARG A 67 8.76 9.47 0.07
C ARG A 67 9.49 8.49 0.95
N GLU A 68 8.81 7.46 1.42
CA GLU A 68 9.39 6.44 2.30
C GLU A 68 9.04 5.08 1.72
N TRP A 69 10.04 4.23 1.63
CA TRP A 69 9.92 2.84 1.20
C TRP A 69 10.20 1.93 2.38
N GLN A 70 9.32 0.95 2.58
CA GLN A 70 9.50 -0.14 3.52
C GLN A 70 9.33 -1.47 2.80
N GLU A 71 10.22 -2.40 3.10
CA GLU A 71 10.15 -3.80 2.67
C GLU A 71 10.33 -4.71 3.88
N GLU A 72 9.41 -5.63 4.07
CA GLU A 72 9.49 -6.69 5.05
C GLU A 72 9.52 -8.03 4.31
N CYS A 73 10.69 -8.65 4.31
CA CYS A 73 10.95 -9.96 3.71
C CYS A 73 11.56 -10.87 4.80
N GLY A 74 11.66 -12.18 4.59
CA GLY A 74 12.10 -13.17 5.61
C GLY A 74 13.44 -12.90 6.34
N HIS A 75 14.19 -11.87 5.95
CA HIS A 75 15.41 -11.37 6.60
C HIS A 75 15.23 -10.11 7.48
N GLY A 76 14.00 -9.61 7.64
CA GLY A 76 13.67 -8.45 8.49
C GLY A 76 13.08 -7.26 7.71
N VAL A 77 13.03 -6.11 8.38
CA VAL A 77 12.44 -4.88 7.85
C VAL A 77 13.54 -3.94 7.33
N VAL A 78 13.43 -3.53 6.07
CA VAL A 78 14.32 -2.55 5.43
C VAL A 78 13.55 -1.26 5.16
N GLN A 79 14.03 -0.15 5.71
CA GLN A 79 13.51 1.20 5.50
C GLN A 79 14.46 1.99 4.62
N ARG A 80 13.95 2.65 3.58
CA ARG A 80 14.73 3.45 2.64
C ARG A 80 13.97 4.73 2.30
N PRO A 81 14.66 5.83 1.97
CA PRO A 81 14.02 6.94 1.27
C PRO A 81 13.31 6.41 0.02
N GLY A 82 12.11 6.92 -0.22
CA GLY A 82 11.23 6.56 -1.32
C GLY A 82 11.97 6.64 -2.63
N CYS A 83 11.68 5.68 -3.50
CA CYS A 83 12.32 5.51 -4.79
C CYS A 83 12.37 6.85 -5.57
N ARG A 84 13.53 7.52 -5.52
CA ARG A 84 14.14 7.99 -6.78
C ARG A 84 14.10 6.75 -7.67
N LEU A 85 13.55 6.81 -8.88
CA LEU A 85 13.83 5.77 -9.88
C LEU A 85 15.36 5.67 -9.97
N ALA A 86 15.96 4.81 -9.14
CA ALA A 86 17.29 4.35 -9.33
C ALA A 86 17.13 3.53 -10.60
N ASN A 87 17.65 4.08 -11.71
CA ASN A 87 17.91 3.34 -12.92
C ASN A 87 18.44 1.98 -12.48
N HIS A 88 17.59 0.97 -12.63
CA HIS A 88 18.08 -0.38 -12.81
C HIS A 88 18.91 -0.31 -14.10
N PRO A 89 20.18 -0.72 -14.12
CA PRO A 89 20.93 -0.80 -15.37
C PRO A 89 20.21 -1.71 -16.37
#